data_AF-A0A556TR11-F1
#
_entry.id   AF-A0A556TR11-F1
#
_cell.length_a   1.000
_cell.length_b   1.000
_cell.length_c   1.000
_cell.angle_alpha   90.00
_cell.angle_beta   90.00
_cell.angle_gamma   90.00
#
_symmetry.space_group_name_H-M   'P 1'
#
loop_
_entity.id
_entity.type
_entity.pdbx_description
1 polymer ?
#
loop_
_entity_poly.entity_id
_entity_poly.type
_entity_poly.pdbx_seq_one_letter_code
_entity_poly.pdbx_strand_id
1 'polypeptide(L)'
;MRSRVCSALCSLLSLVLCTVSLDLNQIQVYPENGGTSGVFIVRLRNQPYSFNATTAVGVCTSLGVNIASRAQVETAQRNGLQTCRYGWVEENIAVIPRTEGNPNCGQNKVGIMTWVTSPERLFDVFCYNSTACAISFSKRPHRLSSWERICHKDIFETEMWKHTEQQHFSMQNGNRDCGDDITLQLEDDAISS
;
A
#
# COMPACT_ATOMS: atom_id res chain seq x y z
N MET A 1 24.41 38.59 -19.50
CA MET A 1 23.42 39.57 -19.99
C MET A 1 22.16 38.80 -20.36
N ARG A 2 21.11 38.88 -19.53
CA ARG A 2 19.82 38.21 -19.78
C ARG A 2 18.95 39.15 -20.60
N SER A 3 18.72 38.83 -21.87
CA SER A 3 17.76 39.56 -22.70
C SER A 3 16.35 39.29 -22.19
N ARG A 4 15.68 40.35 -21.73
CA ARG A 4 14.25 40.37 -21.43
C ARG A 4 13.56 41.16 -22.54
N VAL A 5 12.79 40.49 -23.37
CA VAL A 5 11.70 41.12 -24.12
C VAL A 5 10.55 40.12 -24.17
N CYS A 6 9.46 40.43 -23.48
CA CYS A 6 8.15 40.35 -24.11
C CYS A 6 7.18 41.28 -23.37
N SER A 7 6.66 42.18 -24.18
CA SER A 7 5.73 43.27 -24.00
C SER A 7 4.45 42.92 -23.23
N ALA A 8 3.96 43.90 -22.50
CA ALA A 8 2.60 43.95 -21.96
C ALA A 8 1.55 44.00 -23.10
N LEU A 9 0.41 43.30 -22.92
CA LEU A 9 -0.94 43.87 -22.85
C LEU A 9 -2.05 42.78 -22.91
N CYS A 10 -2.98 42.88 -21.96
CA CYS A 10 -4.43 42.66 -22.07
C CYS A 10 -5.01 41.27 -22.46
N SER A 11 -5.71 40.60 -21.53
CA SER A 11 -7.16 40.28 -21.60
C SER A 11 -7.58 39.10 -20.70
N LEU A 12 -8.54 39.37 -19.81
CA LEU A 12 -9.63 38.50 -19.28
C LEU A 12 -9.29 37.14 -18.62
N LEU A 13 -9.73 36.99 -17.36
CA LEU A 13 -10.00 35.72 -16.67
C LEU A 13 -8.92 34.61 -16.79
N SER A 14 -7.71 34.89 -16.32
CA SER A 14 -6.83 33.81 -15.91
C SER A 14 -7.23 33.40 -14.49
N LEU A 15 -8.20 32.49 -14.35
CA LEU A 15 -8.19 31.59 -13.21
C LEU A 15 -6.83 30.90 -13.25
N VAL A 16 -5.90 31.41 -12.45
CA VAL A 16 -4.61 30.78 -12.22
C VAL A 16 -4.94 29.44 -11.58
N LEU A 17 -5.14 28.43 -12.41
CA LEU A 17 -4.91 27.06 -12.02
C LEU A 17 -3.42 27.02 -11.70
N CYS A 18 -3.09 27.33 -10.45
CA CYS A 18 -1.84 26.90 -9.84
C CYS A 18 -1.91 25.37 -9.82
N THR A 19 -1.67 24.75 -10.97
CA THR A 19 -1.24 23.36 -11.00
C THR A 19 0.13 23.40 -10.35
N VAL A 20 0.17 23.17 -9.05
CA VAL A 20 1.39 22.77 -8.35
C VAL A 20 1.87 21.52 -9.05
N SER A 21 2.73 21.70 -10.05
CA SER A 21 3.34 20.59 -10.77
C SER A 21 4.31 19.94 -9.79
N LEU A 22 3.90 18.81 -9.22
CA LEU A 22 4.82 17.95 -8.50
C LEU A 22 5.86 17.48 -9.51
N ASP A 23 7.11 17.94 -9.37
CA ASP A 23 8.22 17.48 -10.20
C ASP A 23 8.59 16.05 -9.77
N LEU A 24 8.12 15.06 -10.54
CA LEU A 24 8.38 13.65 -10.28
C LEU A 24 9.88 13.32 -10.26
N ASN A 25 10.74 14.14 -10.89
CA ASN A 25 12.19 13.93 -10.84
C ASN A 25 12.78 14.18 -9.46
N GLN A 26 12.08 14.92 -8.59
CA GLN A 26 12.51 15.16 -7.21
C GLN A 26 12.06 14.07 -6.24
N ILE A 27 11.21 13.14 -6.69
CA ILE A 27 10.70 12.05 -5.87
C ILE A 27 11.81 11.03 -5.60
N GLN A 28 11.86 10.57 -4.36
CA GLN A 28 12.60 9.41 -3.93
C GLN A 28 11.65 8.46 -3.19
N VAL A 29 11.76 7.18 -3.51
CA VAL A 29 10.99 6.11 -2.87
C VAL A 29 11.90 5.22 -2.04
N TYR A 30 11.37 4.65 -0.96
CA TYR A 30 12.09 3.65 -0.16
C TYR A 30 11.13 2.57 0.39
N PRO A 31 11.50 1.28 0.32
CA PRO A 31 12.66 0.76 -0.40
C PRO A 31 12.45 0.83 -1.92
N GLU A 32 13.55 0.92 -2.69
CA GLU A 32 13.50 1.12 -4.15
C GLU A 32 12.99 -0.13 -4.91
N ASN A 33 13.00 -1.30 -4.27
CA ASN A 33 12.64 -2.60 -4.85
C ASN A 33 11.13 -2.90 -4.87
N GLY A 34 10.29 -1.87 -4.99
CA GLY A 34 8.83 -2.03 -5.08
C GLY A 34 8.11 -2.14 -3.73
N GLY A 35 8.80 -1.87 -2.62
CA GLY A 35 8.21 -1.82 -1.28
C GLY A 35 8.26 -3.15 -0.51
N THR A 36 8.04 -3.06 0.79
CA THR A 36 7.90 -4.22 1.67
C THR A 36 6.41 -4.53 1.83
N SER A 37 5.98 -5.73 1.43
CA SER A 37 4.55 -6.09 1.37
C SER A 37 3.71 -5.09 0.58
N GLY A 38 4.29 -4.51 -0.48
CA GLY A 38 3.67 -3.49 -1.33
C GLY A 38 3.69 -2.08 -0.76
N VAL A 39 4.21 -1.86 0.46
CA VAL A 39 4.31 -0.54 1.07
C VAL A 39 5.70 0.07 0.84
N PHE A 40 5.74 1.33 0.44
CA PHE A 40 6.94 2.14 0.33
C PHE A 40 6.68 3.58 0.75
N ILE A 41 7.69 4.27 1.26
CA ILE A 41 7.63 5.70 1.61
C ILE A 41 8.09 6.55 0.43
N VAL A 42 7.42 7.67 0.19
CA VAL A 42 7.72 8.64 -0.86
C VAL A 42 8.12 9.97 -0.20
N ARG A 43 9.25 10.54 -0.63
CA ARG A 43 9.80 11.83 -0.14
C ARG A 43 10.40 12.65 -1.28
N LEU A 44 10.67 13.93 -1.05
CA LEU A 44 11.45 14.75 -1.97
C LEU A 44 12.93 14.78 -1.57
N ARG A 45 13.84 14.64 -2.55
CA ARG A 45 15.30 14.52 -2.32
C ARG A 45 15.92 15.68 -1.53
N ASN A 46 15.40 16.88 -1.71
CA ASN A 46 15.99 18.12 -1.18
C ASN A 46 15.11 18.83 -0.15
N GLN A 47 14.18 18.11 0.48
CA GLN A 47 13.26 18.69 1.47
C GLN A 47 13.18 17.80 2.72
N PRO A 48 13.09 18.40 3.92
CA PRO A 48 12.96 17.64 5.15
C PRO A 48 11.60 16.93 5.23
N TYR A 49 10.50 17.61 4.92
CA TYR A 49 9.15 17.08 4.77
C TYR A 49 8.35 18.00 3.84
N SER A 50 7.49 17.44 2.99
CA SER A 50 6.95 18.20 1.84
C SER A 50 5.45 18.07 1.62
N PHE A 51 4.79 17.10 2.25
CA PHE A 51 3.39 16.77 1.95
C PHE A 51 2.52 16.96 3.18
N ASN A 52 1.45 17.74 3.04
CA ASN A 52 0.34 17.74 3.99
C ASN A 52 -0.59 16.53 3.72
N ALA A 53 -1.57 16.27 4.59
CA ALA A 53 -2.41 15.07 4.48
C ALA A 53 -3.12 14.96 3.12
N THR A 54 -3.63 16.07 2.58
CA THR A 54 -4.32 16.12 1.28
C THR A 54 -3.36 15.87 0.11
N THR A 55 -2.21 16.55 0.10
CA THR A 55 -1.21 16.41 -0.97
C THR A 55 -0.55 15.04 -0.95
N ALA A 56 -0.41 14.41 0.22
CA ALA A 56 0.10 13.06 0.38
C ALA A 56 -0.72 12.03 -0.42
N VAL A 57 -2.06 12.12 -0.37
CA VAL A 57 -2.94 11.27 -1.18
C VAL A 57 -2.65 11.49 -2.67
N GLY A 58 -2.61 12.75 -3.11
CA GLY A 58 -2.33 13.11 -4.51
C GLY A 58 -0.96 12.60 -5.01
N VAL A 59 0.06 12.58 -4.17
CA VAL A 59 1.39 12.03 -4.50
C VAL A 59 1.27 10.54 -4.83
N CYS A 60 0.63 9.72 -3.99
CA CYS A 60 0.47 8.29 -4.28
C CYS A 60 -0.35 8.07 -5.55
N THR A 61 -1.45 8.81 -5.73
CA THR A 61 -2.29 8.72 -6.93
C THR A 61 -1.51 9.09 -8.20
N SER A 62 -0.64 10.10 -8.15
CA SER A 62 0.21 10.49 -9.28
C SER A 62 1.22 9.41 -9.70
N LEU A 63 1.56 8.50 -8.78
CA LEU A 63 2.38 7.32 -9.02
C LEU A 63 1.57 6.08 -9.44
N GLY A 64 0.26 6.22 -9.61
CA GLY A 64 -0.65 5.12 -9.99
C GLY A 64 -0.89 4.11 -8.88
N VAL A 65 -0.71 4.51 -7.61
CA VAL A 65 -0.89 3.66 -6.43
C VAL A 65 -1.79 4.36 -5.40
N ASN A 66 -2.15 3.65 -4.32
CA ASN A 66 -2.98 4.21 -3.25
C ASN A 66 -2.12 4.68 -2.09
N ILE A 67 -2.62 5.61 -1.28
CA ILE A 67 -2.04 5.85 0.04
C ILE A 67 -2.18 4.58 0.89
N ALA A 68 -1.16 4.24 1.66
CA ALA A 68 -1.19 3.06 2.52
C ALA A 68 -2.06 3.33 3.75
N SER A 69 -2.82 2.34 4.20
CA SER A 69 -3.45 2.36 5.52
C SER A 69 -2.43 2.04 6.61
N ARG A 70 -2.70 2.44 7.85
CA ARG A 70 -1.88 2.09 9.01
C ARG A 70 -1.67 0.57 9.12
N ALA A 71 -2.71 -0.21 8.89
CA ALA A 71 -2.65 -1.67 8.97
C ALA A 71 -1.73 -2.29 7.89
N GLN A 72 -1.69 -1.69 6.70
CA GLN A 72 -0.75 -2.08 5.65
C GLN A 72 0.69 -1.73 6.05
N VAL A 73 0.92 -0.54 6.60
CA VAL A 73 2.25 -0.13 7.11
C VAL A 73 2.70 -1.03 8.26
N GLU A 74 1.79 -1.44 9.16
CA GLU A 74 2.07 -2.38 10.24
C GLU A 74 2.45 -3.78 9.72
N THR A 75 1.76 -4.25 8.68
CA THR A 75 2.13 -5.52 8.02
C THR A 75 3.50 -5.42 7.37
N ALA A 76 3.79 -4.33 6.67
CA ALA A 76 5.11 -4.09 6.10
C ALA A 76 6.20 -3.99 7.17
N GLN A 77 5.91 -3.36 8.32
CA GLN A 77 6.83 -3.25 9.45
C GLN A 77 7.18 -4.63 10.01
N ARG A 78 6.20 -5.50 10.23
CA ARG A 78 6.44 -6.89 10.66
C ARG A 78 7.31 -7.66 9.67
N ASN A 79 7.24 -7.30 8.40
CA ASN A 79 8.04 -7.87 7.31
C ASN A 79 9.36 -7.11 7.05
N GLY A 80 9.79 -6.23 7.96
CA GLY A 80 11.12 -5.60 7.92
C GLY A 80 11.15 -4.15 7.48
N LEU A 81 10.02 -3.53 7.14
CA LEU A 81 9.98 -2.09 6.81
C LEU A 81 10.27 -1.25 8.06
N GLN A 82 11.32 -0.44 8.00
CA GLN A 82 11.60 0.56 9.03
C GLN A 82 12.08 1.87 8.43
N THR A 83 11.71 2.98 9.05
CA THR A 83 12.18 4.32 8.68
C THR A 83 12.57 5.12 9.92
N CYS A 84 13.20 6.27 9.72
CA CYS A 84 13.36 7.31 10.74
C CYS A 84 12.63 8.60 10.33
N ARG A 85 11.52 8.45 9.59
CA ARG A 85 10.77 9.57 9.01
C ARG A 85 9.28 9.30 9.13
N TYR A 86 8.55 10.31 9.60
CA TYR A 86 7.10 10.29 9.65
C TYR A 86 6.54 10.35 8.23
N GLY A 87 5.55 9.50 7.97
CA GLY A 87 4.78 9.52 6.74
C GLY A 87 3.29 9.49 7.02
N TRP A 88 2.51 10.20 6.21
CA TRP A 88 1.05 10.13 6.20
C TRP A 88 0.55 8.75 5.77
N VAL A 89 -0.57 8.33 6.36
CA VAL A 89 -1.37 7.15 5.99
C VAL A 89 -2.84 7.55 5.78
N GLU A 90 -3.63 6.65 5.21
CA GLU A 90 -5.05 6.83 4.87
C GLU A 90 -5.89 7.44 5.99
N GLU A 91 -5.59 7.09 7.25
CA GLU A 91 -6.32 7.53 8.43
C GLU A 91 -6.02 8.99 8.85
N ASN A 92 -5.34 9.79 8.02
CA ASN A 92 -4.95 11.19 8.29
C ASN A 92 -4.13 11.35 9.59
N ILE A 93 -3.28 10.37 9.85
CA ILE A 93 -2.30 10.36 10.94
C ILE A 93 -0.91 10.16 10.35
N ALA A 94 0.11 10.64 11.05
CA ALA A 94 1.49 10.36 10.67
C ALA A 94 2.03 9.18 11.47
N VAL A 95 2.76 8.27 10.82
CA VAL A 95 3.34 7.10 11.47
C VAL A 95 4.84 6.94 11.20
N ILE A 96 5.56 6.28 12.11
CA ILE A 96 6.91 5.76 11.90
C ILE A 96 6.92 4.26 12.21
N PRO A 97 7.23 3.39 11.23
CA PRO A 97 7.52 1.98 11.48
C PRO A 97 8.97 1.79 11.95
N ARG A 98 9.16 1.07 13.06
CA ARG A 98 10.49 0.64 13.55
C ARG A 98 10.50 -0.86 13.81
N THR A 99 11.49 -1.56 13.28
CA THR A 99 11.76 -2.98 13.58
C THR A 99 12.73 -3.14 14.75
N GLU A 100 13.50 -2.10 15.04
CA GLU A 100 14.47 -2.03 16.13
C GLU A 100 14.42 -0.66 16.82
N GLY A 101 14.67 -0.67 18.14
CA GLY A 101 14.76 0.55 18.93
C GLY A 101 15.90 1.44 18.46
N ASN A 102 15.64 2.74 18.32
CA ASN A 102 16.66 3.74 17.99
C ASN A 102 16.45 5.00 18.86
N PRO A 103 17.46 5.45 19.62
CA PRO A 103 17.33 6.65 20.46
C PRO A 103 16.94 7.92 19.72
N ASN A 104 17.27 8.01 18.43
CA ASN A 104 16.99 9.17 17.58
C ASN A 104 15.69 9.05 16.78
N CYS A 105 15.02 7.88 16.79
CA CYS A 105 13.86 7.60 15.94
C CYS A 105 12.77 6.89 16.72
N GLY A 106 11.52 7.36 16.64
CA GLY A 106 10.38 6.61 17.18
C GLY A 106 10.46 6.34 18.69
N GLN A 107 11.02 7.28 19.47
CA GLN A 107 11.11 7.20 20.93
C GLN A 107 11.82 5.93 21.45
N ASN A 108 12.79 5.39 20.70
CA ASN A 108 13.48 4.14 21.03
C ASN A 108 12.55 2.91 21.16
N LYS A 109 11.37 2.95 20.54
CA LYS A 109 10.38 1.86 20.57
C LYS A 109 10.36 1.08 19.24
N VAL A 110 9.91 -0.16 19.33
CA VAL A 110 9.61 -1.06 18.19
C VAL A 110 8.11 -1.05 17.94
N GLY A 111 7.72 -1.18 16.67
CA GLY A 111 6.33 -1.17 16.21
C GLY A 111 5.97 0.10 15.43
N ILE A 112 4.70 0.50 15.49
CA ILE A 112 4.17 1.67 14.79
C ILE A 112 3.97 2.83 15.78
N MET A 113 4.86 3.84 15.70
CA MET A 113 4.69 5.07 16.48
C MET A 113 3.75 6.00 15.72
N THR A 114 2.69 6.44 16.38
CA THR A 114 1.63 7.25 15.77
C THR A 114 1.67 8.68 16.29
N TRP A 115 1.44 9.62 15.38
CA TRP A 115 1.25 11.01 15.69
C TRP A 115 -0.05 11.54 15.09
N VAL A 116 -1.02 11.80 15.95
CA VAL A 116 -2.23 12.57 15.61
C VAL A 116 -1.87 14.05 15.65
N THR A 117 -2.01 14.75 14.52
CA THR A 117 -1.58 16.14 14.37
C THR A 117 -2.45 16.84 13.31
N SER A 118 -2.32 18.17 13.19
CA SER A 118 -2.98 18.95 12.16
C SER A 118 -2.68 18.40 10.75
N PRO A 119 -3.69 18.30 9.86
CA PRO A 119 -3.52 17.82 8.49
C PRO A 119 -2.62 18.73 7.64
N GLU A 120 -2.41 19.99 8.05
CA GLU A 120 -1.52 20.94 7.37
C GLU A 120 -0.03 20.71 7.66
N ARG A 121 0.30 19.85 8.64
CA ARG A 121 1.70 19.54 8.93
C ARG A 121 2.34 18.80 7.76
N LEU A 122 3.60 19.11 7.49
CA LEU A 122 4.34 18.45 6.42
C LEU A 122 5.02 17.18 6.94
N PHE A 123 4.82 16.09 6.22
CA PHE A 123 5.53 14.82 6.37
C PHE A 123 5.89 14.25 4.99
N ASP A 124 6.39 13.00 4.98
CA ASP A 124 6.40 12.15 3.80
C ASP A 124 5.05 11.44 3.64
N VAL A 125 4.95 10.46 2.74
CA VAL A 125 3.75 9.62 2.61
C VAL A 125 4.11 8.15 2.41
N PHE A 126 3.35 7.25 3.03
CA PHE A 126 3.40 5.83 2.70
C PHE A 126 2.39 5.54 1.59
N CYS A 127 2.86 4.93 0.50
CA CYS A 127 2.02 4.45 -0.58
C CYS A 127 1.97 2.92 -0.58
N TYR A 128 0.92 2.36 -1.16
CA TYR A 128 0.66 0.93 -1.25
C TYR A 128 0.32 0.52 -2.68
N ASN A 129 1.09 -0.43 -3.20
CA ASN A 129 0.84 -1.08 -4.49
C ASN A 129 0.21 -2.46 -4.27
N SER A 130 -1.08 -2.60 -4.56
CA SER A 130 -1.84 -3.86 -4.42
C SER A 130 -1.30 -4.98 -5.31
N THR A 131 -0.74 -4.66 -6.47
CA THR A 131 -0.16 -5.63 -7.41
C THR A 131 1.13 -6.26 -6.87
N ALA A 132 1.87 -5.55 -6.02
CA ALA A 132 3.11 -6.06 -5.43
C ALA A 132 2.86 -7.22 -4.45
N CYS A 133 1.69 -7.28 -3.80
CA CYS A 133 1.31 -8.42 -2.97
C CYS A 133 1.20 -9.71 -3.80
N ALA A 134 0.58 -9.65 -4.97
CA ALA A 134 0.41 -10.80 -5.86
C ALA A 134 1.75 -11.39 -6.36
N ILE A 135 2.78 -10.55 -6.54
CA ILE A 135 4.09 -10.99 -7.03
C ILE A 135 4.86 -11.79 -5.96
N SER A 136 4.67 -11.49 -4.67
CA SER A 136 5.33 -12.21 -3.58
C SER A 136 4.86 -13.66 -3.43
N PHE A 137 3.64 -13.97 -3.87
CA PHE A 137 3.09 -15.35 -3.89
C PHE A 137 3.50 -16.14 -5.15
N SER A 138 3.90 -15.46 -6.23
CA SER A 138 4.28 -16.09 -7.50
C SER A 138 5.70 -16.69 -7.53
N LYS A 139 6.52 -16.50 -6.48
CA LYS A 139 7.92 -16.99 -6.44
C LYS A 139 8.09 -18.47 -6.06
N ARG A 140 7.03 -19.28 -6.03
CA ARG A 140 7.15 -20.75 -5.96
C ARG A 140 7.03 -21.32 -7.37
N PRO A 141 8.11 -21.84 -7.99
CA PRO A 141 8.02 -22.43 -9.31
C PRO A 141 7.53 -23.86 -9.18
N HIS A 142 6.24 -24.07 -8.96
CA HIS A 142 5.61 -25.32 -9.34
C HIS A 142 4.26 -25.03 -9.98
N ARG A 143 4.23 -25.27 -11.30
CA ARG A 143 3.08 -25.44 -12.21
C ARG A 143 1.71 -25.28 -11.53
N LEU A 144 1.05 -24.14 -11.73
CA LEU A 144 -0.33 -23.94 -11.31
C LEU A 144 -1.28 -24.04 -12.51
N SER A 145 -2.34 -24.83 -12.33
CA SER A 145 -3.46 -24.95 -13.27
C SER A 145 -4.37 -23.72 -13.20
N SER A 146 -5.12 -23.53 -14.29
CA SER A 146 -5.90 -22.37 -14.71
C SER A 146 -6.90 -21.71 -13.72
N TRP A 147 -7.04 -22.17 -12.46
CA TRP A 147 -8.06 -21.65 -11.52
C TRP A 147 -7.50 -20.91 -10.29
N GLU A 148 -6.18 -20.68 -10.21
CA GLU A 148 -5.57 -20.02 -9.04
C GLU A 148 -5.50 -18.48 -9.15
N ARG A 149 -6.63 -17.80 -9.41
CA ARG A 149 -6.71 -16.32 -9.33
C ARG A 149 -8.06 -15.83 -8.81
N ILE A 150 -8.34 -16.03 -7.52
CA ILE A 150 -9.37 -15.23 -6.83
C ILE A 150 -8.88 -14.88 -5.43
N CYS A 151 -8.65 -13.58 -5.17
CA CYS A 151 -8.47 -13.07 -3.81
C CYS A 151 -9.84 -12.93 -3.15
N HIS A 152 -9.94 -13.29 -1.88
CA HIS A 152 -11.20 -13.41 -1.13
C HIS A 152 -12.04 -12.11 -1.00
N LYS A 153 -11.51 -10.95 -1.42
CA LYS A 153 -12.24 -9.68 -1.45
C LYS A 153 -12.97 -9.40 -2.77
N ASP A 154 -12.71 -10.16 -3.83
CA ASP A 154 -13.38 -10.02 -5.13
C ASP A 154 -14.53 -11.05 -5.31
N ILE A 155 -14.88 -11.82 -4.27
CA ILE A 155 -15.93 -12.86 -4.32
C ILE A 155 -17.35 -12.30 -4.16
N PHE A 156 -17.51 -11.07 -3.66
CA PHE A 156 -18.82 -10.49 -3.38
C PHE A 156 -19.29 -9.51 -4.46
N GLU A 157 -19.35 -9.93 -5.72
CA GLU A 157 -20.24 -9.26 -6.69
C GLU A 157 -20.53 -10.05 -7.98
N THR A 158 -20.51 -11.39 -7.95
CA THR A 158 -21.12 -12.16 -9.04
C THR A 158 -22.48 -12.70 -8.61
N GLU A 159 -23.53 -11.97 -8.98
CA GLU A 159 -24.93 -12.36 -8.81
C GLU A 159 -25.27 -13.63 -9.59
N MET A 160 -24.90 -14.81 -9.07
CA MET A 160 -25.27 -16.07 -9.71
C MET A 160 -25.71 -17.17 -8.72
N TRP A 161 -26.14 -16.78 -7.53
CA TRP A 161 -26.62 -17.71 -6.50
C TRP A 161 -28.14 -17.61 -6.27
N LYS A 162 -28.95 -17.73 -7.32
CA LYS A 162 -30.39 -17.94 -7.14
C LYS A 162 -30.84 -19.40 -7.19
N HIS A 163 -30.01 -20.38 -7.58
CA HIS A 163 -30.50 -21.73 -7.88
C HIS A 163 -29.63 -22.91 -7.42
N THR A 164 -28.95 -22.82 -6.27
CA THR A 164 -28.37 -24.07 -5.71
C THR A 164 -28.49 -24.06 -4.20
N GLU A 165 -29.73 -24.30 -3.79
CA GLU A 165 -30.08 -24.66 -2.43
C GLU A 165 -29.91 -26.19 -2.27
N GLN A 166 -29.48 -26.58 -1.07
CA GLN A 166 -29.61 -27.91 -0.48
C GLN A 166 -28.60 -28.98 -0.93
N GLN A 167 -27.46 -29.00 -0.24
CA GLN A 167 -27.17 -30.08 0.72
C GLN A 167 -26.03 -29.68 1.66
N HIS A 168 -26.41 -29.42 2.92
CA HIS A 168 -25.65 -29.68 4.15
C HIS A 168 -24.13 -29.36 4.14
N PHE A 169 -23.74 -28.25 4.76
CA PHE A 169 -22.57 -28.29 5.64
C PHE A 169 -22.72 -27.34 6.83
N SER A 170 -22.61 -27.91 8.02
CA SER A 170 -22.73 -27.20 9.30
C SER A 170 -21.53 -26.29 9.51
N MET A 171 -21.76 -24.98 9.67
CA MET A 171 -20.75 -24.07 10.21
C MET A 171 -20.53 -24.40 11.68
N GLN A 172 -19.39 -25.00 12.01
CA GLN A 172 -18.84 -24.89 13.37
C GLN A 172 -17.90 -23.69 13.42
N ASN A 173 -18.13 -22.84 14.41
CA ASN A 173 -17.36 -21.64 14.70
C ASN A 173 -15.93 -22.04 15.11
N GLY A 174 -15.00 -21.94 14.17
CA GLY A 174 -13.58 -22.23 14.35
C GLY A 174 -12.73 -20.99 14.08
N ASN A 175 -11.72 -20.82 14.91
CA ASN A 175 -10.93 -19.62 15.14
C ASN A 175 -10.23 -19.04 13.88
N ARG A 176 -10.02 -17.72 13.88
CA ARG A 176 -9.33 -16.98 12.80
C ARG A 176 -7.83 -17.25 12.86
N ASP A 177 -7.37 -18.22 12.10
CA ASP A 177 -5.96 -18.37 11.77
C ASP A 177 -5.84 -19.08 10.42
N CYS A 178 -5.12 -18.50 9.47
CA CYS A 178 -4.86 -19.19 8.21
C CYS A 178 -3.72 -20.18 8.44
N GLY A 179 -4.06 -21.32 9.02
CA GLY A 179 -3.10 -22.36 9.32
C GLY A 179 -3.76 -23.64 9.79
N ASP A 180 -4.56 -24.28 8.93
CA ASP A 180 -4.85 -25.72 9.06
C ASP A 180 -4.93 -26.34 7.65
N ASP A 181 -4.09 -27.34 7.42
CA ASP A 181 -4.02 -28.14 6.20
C ASP A 181 -5.15 -29.19 6.22
N ILE A 182 -6.05 -29.18 5.23
CA ILE A 182 -7.06 -30.23 5.10
C ILE A 182 -6.41 -31.41 4.38
N THR A 183 -6.03 -32.44 5.12
CA THR A 183 -5.54 -33.70 4.53
C THR A 183 -6.71 -34.52 4.01
N LEU A 184 -6.83 -34.65 2.68
CA LEU A 184 -7.73 -35.63 2.05
C LEU A 184 -6.90 -36.86 1.65
N GLN A 185 -7.15 -37.99 2.32
CA GLN A 185 -6.61 -39.29 1.92
C GLN A 185 -7.48 -39.85 0.79
N LEU A 186 -6.89 -40.03 -0.40
CA LEU A 186 -7.49 -40.79 -1.49
C LEU A 186 -6.98 -42.23 -1.40
N GLU A 187 -7.89 -43.20 -1.29
CA GLU A 187 -7.60 -44.63 -1.45
C GLU A 187 -7.50 -44.95 -2.96
N ASP A 188 -6.39 -45.55 -3.39
CA ASP A 188 -6.19 -45.98 -4.78
C ASP A 188 -6.92 -47.32 -5.02
N ASP A 189 -7.99 -47.28 -5.82
CA ASP A 189 -8.63 -48.49 -6.34
C ASP A 189 -7.81 -49.11 -7.48
N ALA A 190 -7.42 -50.37 -7.27
CA ALA A 190 -6.74 -51.22 -8.24
C ALA A 190 -7.61 -51.49 -9.47
N ILE A 191 -7.01 -51.43 -10.67
CA ILE A 191 -7.59 -52.08 -11.87
C ILE A 191 -6.54 -52.97 -12.53
N SER A 192 -6.78 -54.27 -12.37
CA SER A 192 -6.29 -55.37 -13.20
C SER A 192 -6.90 -55.29 -14.59
N SER A 193 -6.11 -55.49 -15.64
CA SER A 193 -6.49 -56.15 -16.90
C SER A 193 -5.24 -56.61 -17.63
#